data_AF-X0ZEC2-F1
#
_entry.id   AF-X0ZEC2-F1
#
_cell.length_a   1.000
_cell.length_b   1.000
_cell.length_c   1.000
_cell.angle_alpha   90.00
_cell.angle_beta   90.00
_cell.angle_gamma   90.00
#
_symmetry.space_group_name_H-M   'P 1'
#
loop_
_entity.id
_entity.type
_entity.pdbx_description
1 polymer ?
#
loop_
_entity_poly.entity_id
_entity_poly.type
_entity_poly.pdbx_seq_one_letter_code
_entity_poly.pdbx_strand_id
1 'polypeptide(L)'
;RIILPVMKPTIAVVTTTMIINVLKVFDIVYVMTNGEFGTEVVANRMFKEMFHFKNFGHASAIAVILLVAIIPIMIVNIRRFREQEAIR
;
A
#
# COMPACT_ATOMS: atom_id res chain seq x y z
N ARG A 1 3.95 -27.38 -22.18
CA ARG A 1 3.98 -26.87 -20.78
C ARG A 1 5.25 -26.03 -20.59
N ILE A 2 5.31 -24.81 -21.15
CA ILE A 2 6.54 -23.98 -21.22
C ILE A 2 6.27 -22.50 -20.84
N ILE A 3 4.99 -22.09 -20.75
CA ILE A 3 4.60 -20.68 -20.58
C ILE A 3 4.95 -20.13 -19.18
N LEU A 4 4.73 -20.93 -18.13
CA LEU A 4 5.01 -20.53 -16.73
C LEU A 4 6.46 -20.10 -16.46
N PRO A 5 7.51 -20.87 -16.85
CA PRO A 5 8.90 -20.46 -16.60
C PRO A 5 9.33 -19.20 -17.36
N VAL A 6 8.79 -18.96 -18.55
CA VAL A 6 9.11 -17.76 -19.37
C VAL A 6 8.52 -16.49 -18.75
N MET A 7 7.37 -16.60 -18.09
CA MET A 7 6.68 -15.48 -17.43
C MET A 7 7.18 -15.18 -16.00
N LYS A 8 8.10 -15.99 -15.44
CA LYS A 8 8.61 -15.82 -14.05
C LYS A 8 9.09 -14.40 -13.71
N PRO A 9 9.84 -13.69 -14.57
CA PRO A 9 10.30 -12.32 -14.28
C PRO A 9 9.12 -11.34 -14.17
N THR A 10 8.16 -11.45 -15.10
CA THR A 10 6.96 -10.62 -15.14
C THR A 10 6.07 -10.87 -13.93
N ILE A 11 5.87 -12.14 -13.55
CA ILE A 11 5.09 -12.51 -12.35
C ILE A 11 5.74 -11.92 -11.10
N ALA A 12 7.06 -12.04 -10.95
CA ALA A 12 7.77 -11.49 -9.79
C ALA A 12 7.59 -9.95 -9.67
N VAL A 13 7.66 -9.24 -10.80
CA VAL A 13 7.40 -7.80 -10.86
C VAL A 13 5.95 -7.48 -10.49
N VAL A 14 4.98 -8.07 -11.18
CA VAL A 14 3.55 -7.78 -10.98
C VAL A 14 3.12 -8.10 -9.55
N THR A 15 3.55 -9.23 -9.00
CA THR A 15 3.25 -9.60 -7.60
C THR A 15 3.80 -8.56 -6.62
N THR A 16 5.03 -8.08 -6.82
CA THR A 16 5.60 -7.08 -5.92
C THR A 16 4.88 -5.74 -6.04
N THR A 17 4.55 -5.32 -7.27
CA THR A 17 3.74 -4.11 -7.51
C THR A 17 2.34 -4.23 -6.89
N MET A 18 1.74 -5.42 -6.94
CA MET A 18 0.45 -5.70 -6.33
C MET A 18 0.50 -5.61 -4.80
N ILE A 19 1.58 -6.12 -4.17
CA ILE A 19 1.82 -5.96 -2.72
C ILE A 19 1.93 -4.47 -2.35
N ILE A 20 2.61 -3.67 -3.18
CA ILE A 20 2.73 -2.22 -2.97
C ILE A 20 1.37 -1.52 -3.08
N ASN A 21 0.55 -1.93 -4.05
CA ASN A 21 -0.79 -1.37 -4.25
C ASN A 21 -1.71 -1.63 -3.06
N VAL A 22 -1.63 -2.80 -2.40
CA VAL A 22 -2.45 -3.12 -1.22
C VAL A 22 -2.25 -2.11 -0.08
N LEU A 23 -1.06 -1.54 0.07
CA LEU A 23 -0.78 -0.54 1.11
C LEU A 23 -1.46 0.82 0.83
N LYS A 24 -1.81 1.07 -0.44
CA LYS A 24 -2.49 2.29 -0.88
C LYS A 24 -4.01 2.11 -1.02
N VAL A 25 -4.55 0.95 -0.65
CA VAL A 25 -5.99 0.62 -0.79
C VAL A 25 -6.91 1.46 0.11
N PHE A 26 -6.35 2.34 0.96
CA PHE A 26 -7.11 3.31 1.75
C PHE A 26 -8.20 4.03 0.95
N ASP A 27 -7.88 4.58 -0.22
CA ASP A 27 -8.84 5.35 -1.01
C ASP A 27 -10.05 4.49 -1.41
N ILE A 28 -9.81 3.25 -1.84
CA ILE A 28 -10.85 2.30 -2.22
C ILE A 28 -11.69 1.88 -1.02
N VAL A 29 -11.05 1.55 0.10
CA VAL A 29 -11.76 1.12 1.32
C VAL A 29 -12.60 2.26 1.87
N TYR A 30 -12.09 3.48 1.90
CA TYR A 30 -12.82 4.64 2.39
C TYR A 30 -14.07 4.92 1.55
N VAL A 31 -13.94 4.91 0.21
CA VAL A 31 -15.05 5.23 -0.71
C VAL A 31 -16.09 4.10 -0.78
N MET A 32 -15.65 2.84 -0.83
CA MET A 32 -16.53 1.71 -1.12
C MET A 32 -17.20 1.14 0.13
N THR A 33 -16.46 1.05 1.23
CA THR A 33 -16.91 0.32 2.43
C THR A 33 -16.81 1.14 3.71
N ASN A 34 -16.09 2.26 3.69
CA ASN A 34 -15.67 3.01 4.88
C ASN A 34 -15.01 2.12 5.97
N GLY A 35 -14.41 0.99 5.54
CA GLY A 35 -13.84 -0.03 6.42
C GLY A 35 -14.84 -1.00 7.06
N GLU A 36 -16.10 -1.00 6.64
CA GLU A 36 -17.12 -1.97 7.08
C GLU A 36 -16.83 -3.39 6.52
N PHE A 37 -17.45 -4.43 7.08
CA PHE A 37 -17.30 -5.83 6.64
C PHE A 37 -15.88 -6.41 6.77
N GLY A 38 -15.10 -5.93 7.73
CA GLY A 38 -13.73 -6.42 7.98
C GLY A 38 -12.69 -5.97 6.96
N THR A 39 -13.02 -4.94 6.16
CA THR A 39 -12.11 -4.35 5.17
C THR A 39 -11.27 -3.18 5.74
N GLU A 40 -11.31 -2.98 7.05
CA GLU A 40 -10.68 -1.83 7.69
C GLU A 40 -9.15 -1.85 7.54
N VAL A 41 -8.61 -0.75 7.02
CA VAL A 41 -7.17 -0.52 6.89
C VAL A 41 -6.70 0.54 7.88
N VAL A 42 -5.43 0.46 8.27
CA VAL A 42 -4.83 1.36 9.29
C VAL A 42 -4.99 2.84 8.93
N ALA A 43 -4.86 3.18 7.64
CA ALA A 43 -5.10 4.55 7.15
C ALA A 43 -6.57 4.99 7.27
N ASN A 44 -7.53 4.08 7.10
CA ASN A 44 -8.95 4.37 7.33
C ASN A 44 -9.22 4.67 8.81
N ARG A 45 -8.55 3.93 9.70
CA ARG A 45 -8.62 4.19 11.14
C ARG A 45 -8.05 5.56 11.49
N MET A 46 -6.90 5.95 10.94
CA MET A 46 -6.33 7.28 11.12
C MET A 46 -7.32 8.38 10.73
N PHE A 47 -7.97 8.22 9.57
CA PHE A 47 -8.94 9.17 9.07
C PHE A 47 -10.16 9.29 9.99
N LYS A 48 -10.71 8.16 10.46
CA LYS A 48 -11.80 8.14 11.46
C LYS A 48 -11.39 8.82 12.78
N GLU A 49 -10.20 8.53 13.31
CA GLU A 49 -9.72 9.17 14.55
C GLU A 49 -9.60 10.69 14.39
N MET A 50 -9.15 11.17 13.22
CA MET A 50 -9.00 12.60 12.94
C MET A 50 -10.33 13.32 12.80
N PHE A 51 -11.28 12.77 12.02
CA PHE A 51 -12.49 13.49 11.61
C PHE A 51 -13.76 13.07 12.36
N HIS A 52 -13.92 11.81 12.75
CA HIS A 52 -15.08 11.34 13.53
C HIS A 52 -14.87 11.56 15.03
N PHE A 53 -13.75 11.07 15.57
CA PHE A 53 -13.49 11.11 17.01
C PHE A 53 -12.78 12.39 17.46
N LYS A 54 -12.31 13.22 16.51
CA LYS A 54 -11.55 14.47 16.76
C LYS A 54 -10.31 14.27 17.66
N ASN A 55 -9.75 13.06 17.65
CA ASN A 55 -8.56 12.69 18.39
C ASN A 55 -7.30 12.94 17.55
N PHE A 56 -6.91 14.21 17.43
CA PHE A 56 -5.79 14.61 16.60
C PHE A 56 -4.47 13.96 17.03
N GLY A 57 -4.21 13.82 18.34
CA GLY A 57 -2.98 13.18 18.85
C GLY A 57 -2.87 11.70 18.44
N HIS A 58 -3.97 10.96 18.55
CA HIS A 58 -4.00 9.54 18.16
C HIS A 58 -3.91 9.38 16.63
N ALA A 59 -4.58 10.25 15.87
CA ALA A 59 -4.46 10.28 14.42
C ALA A 59 -3.02 10.57 13.97
N SER A 60 -2.34 11.55 14.58
CA SER A 60 -0.95 11.87 14.29
C SER A 60 0.00 10.73 14.63
N ALA A 61 -0.21 10.00 15.74
CA ALA A 61 0.59 8.83 16.06
C ALA A 61 0.45 7.72 15.01
N ILE A 62 -0.78 7.41 14.58
CA ILE A 62 -1.03 6.45 13.50
C ILE A 62 -0.37 6.92 12.19
N ALA A 63 -0.46 8.22 11.88
CA ALA A 63 0.15 8.80 10.68
C ALA A 63 1.67 8.60 10.64
N VAL A 64 2.36 8.84 11.76
CA VAL A 64 3.81 8.63 11.87
C VAL A 64 4.18 7.16 11.71
N ILE A 65 3.43 6.25 12.32
CA ILE A 65 3.65 4.80 12.17
C ILE A 65 3.47 4.37 10.70
N LEU A 66 2.40 4.84 10.05
CA LEU A 66 2.15 4.60 8.63
C LEU A 66 3.27 5.15 7.74
N LEU A 67 3.75 6.35 8.02
CA LEU A 67 4.87 6.96 7.31
C LEU A 67 6.12 6.06 7.38
N VAL A 68 6.49 5.64 8.59
CA VAL A 68 7.66 4.75 8.80
C VAL A 68 7.48 3.41 8.11
N ALA A 69 6.26 2.86 8.05
CA ALA A 69 5.97 1.61 7.34
C ALA A 69 6.03 1.76 5.81
N ILE A 70 5.58 2.90 5.27
CA ILE A 70 5.52 3.16 3.83
C ILE A 70 6.88 3.51 3.25
N ILE A 71 7.75 4.21 3.99
CA ILE A 71 9.08 4.65 3.50
C ILE A 71 9.93 3.48 2.95
N PRO A 72 10.15 2.36 3.66
CA PRO A 72 10.92 1.23 3.13
C PRO A 72 10.33 0.67 1.85
N ILE A 73 9.00 0.62 1.78
CA ILE A 73 8.27 0.04 0.65
C ILE A 73 8.37 0.96 -0.57
N MET A 74 8.33 2.28 -0.34
CA MET A 74 8.57 3.29 -1.36
C MET A 74 10.01 3.21 -1.88
N ILE A 75 11.01 3.03 -1.01
CA ILE A 75 12.42 2.87 -1.41
C ILE A 75 12.58 1.62 -2.29
N VAL A 76 12.00 0.49 -1.90
CA VAL A 76 12.03 -0.75 -2.68
C VAL A 76 11.33 -0.57 -4.03
N ASN A 77 10.18 0.12 -4.05
CA ASN A 77 9.44 0.41 -5.28
C ASN A 77 10.26 1.28 -6.24
N ILE A 78 10.85 2.38 -5.76
CA ILE A 78 11.68 3.28 -6.58
C ILE A 78 12.92 2.57 -7.11
N ARG A 79 13.60 1.76 -6.29
CA ARG A 79 14.76 0.97 -6.74
C ARG A 79 14.39 0.01 -7.86
N ARG A 80 13.28 -0.73 -7.72
CA ARG A 80 12.78 -1.65 -8.75
C ARG A 80 12.30 -0.94 -10.01
N PHE A 81 11.70 0.24 -9.87
CA PHE A 81 11.28 1.04 -11.02
C PHE A 81 12.50 1.47 -11.87
N ARG A 82 13.58 1.92 -11.22
CA ARG A 82 14.85 2.25 -11.90
C ARG A 82 15.49 1.04 -12.58
N GLU A 83 15.41 -0.15 -11.98
CA GLU A 83 15.89 -1.39 -12.62
C GLU A 83 15.09 -1.72 -13.88
N GLN A 84 13.78 -1.48 -13.89
CA GLN A 84 12.95 -1.67 -15.09
C GLN A 84 13.25 -0.67 -16.19
N GLU A 85 13.50 0.60 -15.85
CA GLU A 85 13.93 1.61 -16.81
C GLU A 85 15.31 1.30 -17.39
N ALA A 86 16.24 0.75 -16.59
CA ALA A 86 17.58 0.39 -17.05
C ALA A 86 17.61 -0.84 -17.97
N ILE A 87 16.56 -1.68 -17.94
CA ILE A 87 16.40 -2.87 -18.80
C ILE A 87 15.71 -2.52 -20.13
N ARG A 88 15.11 -1.33 -20.24
CA ARG A 88 14.35 -0.87 -21.42
C ARG A 88 15.20 -0.05 -22.36
#